data_AF-A0A2G5TWU5-F1
#
_entry.id   AF-A0A2G5TWU5-F1
#
_cell.length_a   1.000
_cell.length_b   1.000
_cell.length_c   1.000
_cell.angle_alpha   90.00
_cell.angle_beta   90.00
_cell.angle_gamma   90.00
#
_symmetry.space_group_name_H-M   'P 1'
#
loop_
_entity.id
_entity.type
_entity.pdbx_description
1 polymer ?
#
loop_
_entity_poly.entity_id
_entity_poly.type
_entity_poly.pdbx_seq_one_letter_code
_entity_poly.pdbx_strand_id
1 'polypeptide(L)'
;MIGRKKHLNKPTCCMDRFVTIDKIHEVEIPILVIHGKEDKTVPIEHGELICQKAVTTVPPEWVPEAAHDNIENCREVWKRIRRFVKVELKMK
;
A
#
# COMPACT_ATOMS: atom_id res chain seq x y z
N MET A 1 12.73 -11.42 8.27
CA MET A 1 13.80 -11.28 7.26
C MET A 1 14.37 -9.88 7.33
N ILE A 2 15.51 -9.69 8.00
CA ILE A 2 16.24 -8.41 8.01
C ILE A 2 17.06 -8.36 6.72
N GLY A 3 16.82 -7.42 5.79
CA GLY A 3 17.83 -7.16 4.75
C GLY A 3 17.44 -6.65 3.37
N ARG A 4 16.21 -6.22 3.06
CA ARG A 4 15.89 -5.73 1.70
C ARG A 4 15.37 -4.28 1.62
N LYS A 5 15.72 -3.38 2.52
CA LYS A 5 15.28 -1.96 2.38
C LYS A 5 16.00 -1.20 1.25
N LYS A 6 17.26 -1.52 0.95
CA LYS A 6 18.10 -0.75 0.00
C LYS A 6 17.64 -0.79 -1.46
N HIS A 7 16.96 -1.86 -1.90
CA HIS A 7 16.54 -1.99 -3.29
C HIS A 7 15.27 -1.20 -3.61
N LEU A 8 14.37 -1.01 -2.65
CA LEU A 8 13.09 -0.32 -2.85
C LEU A 8 13.24 1.21 -3.05
N ASN A 9 14.42 1.75 -2.74
CA ASN A 9 14.77 3.15 -2.97
C ASN A 9 15.52 3.37 -4.31
N LYS A 10 15.74 2.30 -5.08
CA LYS A 10 16.29 2.40 -6.44
C LYS A 10 15.15 2.29 -7.44
N PRO A 11 15.31 2.86 -8.66
CA PRO A 11 14.37 2.60 -9.73
C PRO A 11 14.22 1.08 -9.92
N THR A 12 12.98 0.65 -10.17
CA THR A 12 12.70 -0.74 -10.51
C THR A 12 13.41 -1.14 -11.79
N CYS A 13 13.68 -2.44 -11.93
CA CYS A 13 14.30 -2.98 -13.14
C CYS A 13 13.40 -2.72 -14.36
N CYS A 14 13.97 -2.49 -15.54
CA CYS A 14 13.18 -2.29 -16.77
C CYS A 14 12.35 -3.52 -17.19
N MET A 15 12.60 -4.70 -16.61
CA MET A 15 11.81 -5.92 -16.80
C MET A 15 10.76 -6.14 -15.69
N ASP A 16 10.71 -5.27 -14.68
CA ASP A 16 9.70 -5.32 -13.63
C ASP A 16 8.36 -4.82 -14.19
N ARG A 17 7.31 -5.62 -14.00
CA ARG A 17 5.96 -5.26 -14.45
C ARG A 17 5.21 -4.42 -13.40
N PHE A 18 5.67 -4.41 -12.15
CA PHE A 18 4.99 -3.78 -11.02
C PHE A 18 5.78 -2.56 -10.52
N VAL A 19 5.86 -1.54 -11.35
CA VAL A 19 6.64 -0.31 -11.09
C VAL A 19 5.89 0.74 -10.26
N THR A 20 4.95 0.33 -9.40
CA THR A 20 4.10 1.23 -8.63
C THR A 20 4.90 2.23 -7.80
N ILE A 21 5.99 1.78 -7.15
CA ILE A 21 6.88 2.64 -6.34
C ILE A 21 7.48 3.79 -7.16
N ASP A 22 7.73 3.58 -8.45
CA ASP A 22 8.32 4.60 -9.31
C ASP A 22 7.26 5.57 -9.85
N LYS A 23 6.02 5.12 -10.03
CA LYS A 23 4.94 5.92 -10.64
C LYS A 23 3.96 6.53 -9.65
N ILE A 24 3.96 6.14 -8.38
CA ILE A 24 2.94 6.57 -7.41
C ILE A 24 2.88 8.09 -7.22
N HIS A 25 3.99 8.79 -7.45
CA HIS A 25 4.08 10.25 -7.39
C HIS A 25 3.27 10.95 -8.51
N GLU A 26 2.87 10.23 -9.56
CA GLU A 26 2.01 10.75 -10.64
C GLU A 26 0.51 10.72 -10.25
N VAL A 27 0.16 10.05 -9.14
CA VAL A 27 -1.24 9.91 -8.69
C VAL A 27 -1.58 11.03 -7.69
N GLU A 28 -2.37 12.01 -8.14
CA GLU A 28 -2.72 13.21 -7.36
C GLU A 28 -4.02 13.06 -6.51
N ILE A 29 -4.79 12.00 -6.75
CA ILE A 29 -6.02 11.72 -6.00
C ILE A 29 -5.73 11.08 -4.63
N PRO A 30 -6.66 11.13 -3.65
CA PRO A 30 -6.47 10.45 -2.36
C PRO A 30 -6.20 8.95 -2.53
N ILE A 31 -5.16 8.45 -1.88
CA ILE A 31 -4.77 7.03 -1.92
C ILE A 31 -4.90 6.41 -0.53
N LEU A 32 -5.59 5.28 -0.46
CA LEU A 32 -5.61 4.40 0.69
C LEU A 32 -4.73 3.18 0.41
N VAL A 33 -3.74 2.94 1.27
CA VAL A 33 -2.93 1.71 1.29
C VAL A 33 -3.45 0.79 2.38
N ILE A 34 -3.69 -0.48 2.03
CA ILE A 34 -4.06 -1.55 2.97
C ILE A 34 -3.07 -2.69 2.76
N HIS A 35 -2.49 -3.22 3.83
CA HIS A 35 -1.50 -4.31 3.72
C HIS A 35 -1.51 -5.20 4.96
N GLY A 36 -1.33 -6.51 4.76
CA GLY A 36 -1.17 -7.47 5.83
C GLY A 36 0.22 -7.43 6.44
N LYS A 37 0.35 -7.52 7.77
CA LYS A 37 1.67 -7.55 8.44
C LYS A 37 2.38 -8.89 8.29
N GLU A 38 1.64 -9.96 8.03
CA GLU A 38 2.14 -11.32 7.84
C GLU A 38 2.27 -11.71 6.36
N ASP A 39 2.17 -10.74 5.44
CA ASP A 39 2.44 -10.97 4.03
C ASP A 39 3.93 -11.29 3.82
N LYS A 40 4.20 -12.54 3.41
CA LYS A 40 5.54 -13.06 3.13
C LYS A 40 5.89 -13.00 1.63
N THR A 41 4.91 -12.68 0.78
CA THR A 41 5.07 -12.54 -0.67
C THR A 41 5.50 -11.13 -1.03
N VAL A 42 4.79 -10.13 -0.48
CA VAL A 42 5.11 -8.71 -0.59
C VAL A 42 5.39 -8.17 0.82
N PRO A 43 6.62 -7.70 1.12
CA PRO A 43 6.91 -7.15 2.44
C PRO A 43 6.15 -5.86 2.72
N ILE A 44 5.75 -5.63 3.98
CA ILE A 44 5.02 -4.43 4.40
C ILE A 44 5.74 -3.13 4.06
N GLU A 45 7.08 -3.14 3.99
CA GLU A 45 7.88 -1.99 3.58
C GLU A 45 7.49 -1.47 2.19
N HIS A 46 6.96 -2.32 1.32
CA HIS A 46 6.44 -1.89 0.01
C HIS A 46 5.28 -0.91 0.18
N GLY A 47 4.30 -1.26 1.04
CA GLY A 47 3.17 -0.39 1.37
C GLY A 47 3.62 0.89 2.07
N GLU A 48 4.57 0.80 3.00
CA GLU A 48 5.13 1.98 3.70
C GLU A 48 5.78 2.96 2.71
N LEU A 49 6.51 2.46 1.71
CA LEU A 49 7.15 3.30 0.69
C LEU A 49 6.15 3.92 -0.28
N ILE A 50 5.08 3.21 -0.63
CA ILE A 50 3.97 3.79 -1.39
C ILE A 50 3.40 4.97 -0.61
N CYS A 51 3.13 4.81 0.69
CA CYS A 51 2.65 5.92 1.53
C CYS A 51 3.62 7.10 1.58
N GLN A 52 4.93 6.85 1.61
CA GLN A 52 5.95 7.91 1.65
C GLN A 52 6.09 8.67 0.33
N LYS A 53 5.88 8.01 -0.82
CA LYS A 53 6.10 8.58 -2.16
C LYS A 53 4.85 9.14 -2.82
N ALA A 54 3.66 8.75 -2.37
CA ALA A 54 2.40 9.24 -2.91
C ALA A 54 2.17 10.73 -2.59
N VAL A 55 1.54 11.45 -3.52
CA VAL A 55 1.25 12.89 -3.37
C VAL A 55 0.18 13.13 -2.32
N THR A 56 -0.91 12.36 -2.38
CA THR A 56 -2.05 12.48 -1.47
C THR A 56 -2.37 11.13 -0.85
N THR A 57 -2.08 10.96 0.44
CA THR A 57 -2.39 9.73 1.18
C THR A 57 -3.32 9.97 2.34
N VAL A 58 -4.30 9.10 2.51
CA VAL A 58 -5.07 8.99 3.75
C VAL A 58 -4.35 8.03 4.72
N PRO A 59 -4.70 8.00 6.02
CA PRO A 59 -4.08 7.06 6.94
C PRO A 59 -4.19 5.60 6.45
N PRO A 60 -3.07 4.86 6.35
CA PRO A 60 -3.07 3.48 5.85
C PRO A 60 -3.71 2.52 6.86
N GLU A 61 -3.95 1.28 6.42
CA GLU A 61 -4.45 0.19 7.25
C GLU A 61 -3.49 -1.00 7.22
N TRP A 62 -2.88 -1.30 8.36
CA TRP A 62 -1.93 -2.40 8.52
C TRP A 62 -2.58 -3.52 9.33
N VAL A 63 -2.98 -4.61 8.67
CA VAL A 63 -3.78 -5.66 9.28
C VAL A 63 -2.86 -6.70 9.93
N PRO A 64 -2.83 -6.84 11.28
CA PRO A 64 -1.78 -7.61 11.96
C PRO A 64 -1.70 -9.08 11.57
N GLU A 65 -2.83 -9.76 11.38
CA GLU A 65 -2.87 -11.21 11.12
C GLU A 65 -3.15 -11.55 9.65
N ALA A 66 -3.24 -10.54 8.77
CA ALA A 66 -3.46 -10.77 7.36
C ALA A 66 -2.14 -11.10 6.64
N ALA A 67 -2.22 -12.11 5.79
CA ALA A 67 -1.22 -12.52 4.82
C ALA A 67 -1.65 -12.08 3.40
N HIS A 68 -0.89 -12.50 2.39
CA HIS A 68 -1.11 -12.14 0.99
C HIS A 68 -2.46 -12.59 0.43
N ASP A 69 -2.97 -13.71 0.94
CA ASP A 69 -4.05 -14.52 0.36
C ASP A 69 -5.32 -14.55 1.22
N ASN A 70 -5.39 -13.73 2.28
CA ASN A 70 -6.54 -13.70 3.17
C ASN A 70 -7.01 -12.29 3.56
N ILE A 71 -6.39 -11.24 3.04
CA ILE A 71 -6.63 -9.86 3.47
C ILE A 71 -8.08 -9.42 3.22
N GLU A 72 -8.69 -9.91 2.14
CA GLU A 72 -10.08 -9.68 1.77
C GLU A 72 -11.08 -10.31 2.75
N ASN A 73 -10.66 -11.28 3.57
CA ASN A 73 -11.50 -11.92 4.57
C ASN A 73 -11.57 -11.10 5.88
N CYS A 74 -10.69 -10.10 6.05
CA CYS A 74 -10.66 -9.28 7.25
C CYS A 74 -11.79 -8.23 7.23
N ARG A 75 -12.66 -8.24 8.24
CA ARG A 75 -13.78 -7.29 8.37
C ARG A 75 -13.30 -5.83 8.42
N GLU A 76 -12.11 -5.61 8.95
CA GLU A 76 -11.48 -4.34 9.26
C GLU A 76 -11.08 -3.63 7.96
N VAL A 77 -10.63 -4.40 6.96
CA VAL A 77 -10.36 -3.94 5.59
C VAL A 77 -11.61 -3.34 4.98
N TRP A 78 -12.74 -4.05 5.03
CA TRP A 78 -14.00 -3.54 4.48
C TRP A 78 -14.55 -2.33 5.23
N LYS A 79 -14.39 -2.28 6.56
CA LYS A 79 -14.73 -1.07 7.35
C LYS A 79 -13.88 0.12 6.90
N ARG A 80 -12.58 -0.08 6.70
CA ARG A 80 -11.63 0.96 6.27
C ARG A 80 -11.95 1.46 4.86
N ILE A 81 -12.20 0.56 3.91
CA ILE A 81 -12.61 0.90 2.54
C ILE A 81 -13.89 1.73 2.56
N ARG A 82 -14.91 1.30 3.33
CA ARG A 82 -16.17 2.04 3.43
C ARG A 82 -15.97 3.45 3.98
N ARG A 83 -15.13 3.62 5.00
CA ARG A 83 -14.77 4.94 5.53
C ARG A 83 -14.09 5.79 4.48
N PHE A 84 -13.12 5.22 3.76
CA PHE A 84 -12.40 5.93 2.71
C PHE A 84 -13.35 6.47 1.65
N VAL A 85 -14.19 5.60 1.07
CA VAL A 85 -15.15 5.97 0.04
C VAL A 85 -16.15 7.03 0.51
N LYS A 86 -16.70 6.88 1.72
CA LYS A 86 -17.79 7.76 2.19
C LYS A 86 -17.33 9.09 2.74
N VAL A 87 -16.10 9.19 3.25
CA VAL A 87 -15.65 10.34 4.06
C VAL A 87 -14.40 11.00 3.50
N GLU A 88 -13.48 10.20 2.99
CA GLU A 88 -12.11 10.66 2.69
C GLU A 88 -11.88 10.85 1.18
N LEU A 89 -12.64 10.15 0.33
CA LEU A 89 -12.47 10.18 -1.12
C LEU A 89 -12.85 11.53 -1.73
N LYS A 90 -13.53 12.41 -0.97
CA LYS A 90 -13.93 13.80 -1.29
C LYS A 90 -13.63 14.20 -2.73
N MET A 91 -14.36 13.60 -3.66
CA MET A 91 -14.22 13.89 -5.08
C MET A 91 -14.74 15.31 -5.26
N LYS A 92 -13.85 16.23 -5.63
CA LYS A 92 -14.24 17.55 -6.11
C LYS A 92 -14.71 17.45 -7.55
#